data_AF-A0A7X8ZJE2-F1
#
_entry.id   AF-A0A7X8ZJE2-F1
#
_cell.length_a   1.000
_cell.length_b   1.000
_cell.length_c   1.000
_cell.angle_alpha   90.00
_cell.angle_beta   90.00
_cell.angle_gamma   90.00
#
_symmetry.space_group_name_H-M   'P 1'
#
loop_
_entity.id
_entity.type
_entity.pdbx_description
1 polymer ?
#
loop_
_entity_poly.entity_id
_entity_poly.type
_entity_poly.pdbx_seq_one_letter_code
_entity_poly.pdbx_strand_id
1 'polypeptide(L)'
;HDTGAIHLHDLGYPHRVYCSSHSIEYIKKYGLRGLTNLNTESNPARSASVLTGHLNTFLASMQANYAGALGIAYINIFYAPYLVGLSDREIKQVAQELIFNGSQNAFSRGGQTLFLDFNIHTGVPKYLQSVPAIGPGGNYMLRDATGKIHPLREVLREDTDENGNHLMDLFLPGANGQDRLVLREQFNQKQGLYYDESVAADLAKRQEHIMVYGDYLTEARRFTSALLKVWGEGDRNGMVFEFPKCDFHVSEETFQDPEQYKIYLEACELSSRNGSTYFIFDRDEVTLSACCRLRTTIDDNRMLKHPESMRFCGFQNVTINIPQAAYRAARAGKANLEGLLEEIDRTMRLAVDAHLQKKKMISLMMSEPGRPLWQIGKLACDGRPYVELDKATYILGLIGVNDAVKFLYGKEIHEDSQAFEMALRITAHMYLQAKKYSDQYGLKFTLEESPAESAARRLAKTDLVYFRKEALQCYKGDSEDVAYYTNSVHLAAEAPVCLVERIEKQAMFHSIIESGAITHAFVGEEKPSPQAIATLMEKVMRRTQSAQVTISPEFTYCNSCGHQARGLQEKCQHCGSFEVVGETRVVGYFSKIQNWNKSKRYGELVNRQRGRYAVETAEAPAQLETAAGGE
;
A
#
# COMPACT_ATOMS: atom_id res chain seq x y z
N HIS A 1 -13.68 -10.41 -21.22
CA HIS A 1 -14.10 -9.19 -20.51
C HIS A 1 -15.61 -9.03 -20.59
N ASP A 2 -16.19 -8.89 -21.79
CA ASP A 2 -17.60 -8.52 -21.98
C ASP A 2 -18.62 -9.49 -21.40
N THR A 3 -18.32 -10.79 -21.47
CA THR A 3 -19.14 -11.86 -20.87
C THR A 3 -18.98 -11.99 -19.36
N GLY A 4 -18.08 -11.23 -18.72
CA GLY A 4 -17.89 -11.25 -17.27
C GLY A 4 -16.94 -12.32 -16.74
N ALA A 5 -16.33 -13.16 -17.58
CA ALA A 5 -15.37 -14.18 -17.10
C ALA A 5 -14.14 -13.57 -16.40
N ILE A 6 -13.68 -12.44 -16.94
CA ILE A 6 -12.61 -11.61 -16.35
C ILE A 6 -13.03 -10.14 -16.36
N HIS A 7 -12.43 -9.37 -15.45
CA HIS A 7 -12.47 -7.91 -15.46
C HIS A 7 -11.07 -7.35 -15.73
N LEU A 8 -10.97 -6.48 -16.73
CA LEU A 8 -9.73 -5.76 -17.04
C LEU A 8 -9.85 -4.41 -16.35
N HIS A 9 -9.05 -4.18 -15.31
CA HIS A 9 -9.06 -2.88 -14.61
C HIS A 9 -8.50 -1.79 -15.51
N ASP A 10 -8.96 -0.56 -15.28
CA ASP A 10 -8.55 0.65 -16.02
C ASP A 10 -8.62 0.51 -17.54
N LEU A 11 -9.64 -0.17 -18.07
CA LEU A 11 -9.80 -0.36 -19.52
C LEU A 11 -9.92 0.97 -20.30
N GLY A 12 -10.26 2.08 -19.64
CA GLY A 12 -10.21 3.43 -20.23
C GLY A 12 -8.79 3.95 -20.50
N TYR A 13 -7.76 3.29 -19.95
CA TYR A 13 -6.35 3.67 -20.04
C TYR A 13 -5.47 2.47 -20.40
N PRO A 14 -5.77 1.75 -21.50
CA PRO A 14 -5.05 0.53 -21.86
C PRO A 14 -3.58 0.79 -22.22
N HIS A 15 -3.25 2.05 -22.53
CA HIS A 15 -1.92 2.56 -22.89
C HIS A 15 -1.08 2.98 -21.68
N ARG A 16 -1.49 2.68 -20.45
CA ARG A 16 -0.75 3.00 -19.21
C ARG A 16 -0.46 1.74 -18.41
N VAL A 17 0.64 1.76 -17.67
CA VAL A 17 0.87 0.76 -16.61
C VAL A 17 -0.06 1.06 -15.43
N TYR A 18 -0.33 0.07 -14.58
CA TYR A 18 -1.31 0.22 -13.51
C TYR A 18 -0.84 1.16 -12.40
N CYS A 19 0.00 0.72 -11.48
CA CYS A 19 0.44 1.55 -10.34
C CYS A 19 1.94 1.43 -10.11
N SER A 20 2.46 2.29 -9.24
CA SER A 20 3.89 2.28 -8.90
C SER A 20 4.17 2.77 -7.49
N SER A 21 5.28 2.31 -6.93
CA SER A 21 5.87 2.91 -5.74
C SER A 21 7.24 3.48 -6.05
N HIS A 22 7.55 4.61 -5.44
CA HIS A 22 8.79 5.34 -5.62
C HIS A 22 9.41 5.70 -4.28
N SER A 23 10.74 5.74 -4.23
CA SER A 23 11.44 6.42 -3.15
C SER A 23 11.65 7.89 -3.48
N ILE A 24 11.45 8.74 -2.47
CA ILE A 24 11.77 10.16 -2.59
C ILE A 24 13.29 10.42 -2.66
N GLU A 25 14.10 9.44 -2.27
CA GLU A 25 15.56 9.54 -2.35
C GLU A 25 16.05 9.78 -3.77
N TYR A 26 15.33 9.28 -4.78
CA TYR A 26 15.65 9.56 -6.17
C TYR A 26 15.65 11.06 -6.48
N ILE A 27 14.58 11.77 -6.11
CA ILE A 27 14.49 13.22 -6.37
C ILE A 27 15.34 14.04 -5.38
N LYS A 28 15.67 13.49 -4.20
CA LYS A 28 16.66 14.09 -3.30
C LYS A 28 18.05 14.06 -3.90
N LYS A 29 18.46 12.92 -4.46
CA LYS A 29 19.80 12.73 -5.04
C LYS A 29 19.99 13.48 -6.34
N TYR A 30 19.01 13.42 -7.24
CA TYR A 30 19.17 13.92 -8.60
C TYR A 30 18.43 15.24 -8.89
N GLY A 31 17.54 15.69 -8.01
CA GLY A 31 16.63 16.81 -8.29
C GLY A 31 15.55 16.43 -9.31
N LEU A 32 14.99 17.42 -10.01
CA LEU A 32 14.09 17.19 -11.13
C LEU A 32 14.86 17.30 -12.44
N ARG A 33 15.36 16.15 -12.91
CA ARG A 33 16.15 16.06 -14.15
C ARG A 33 15.62 14.97 -15.06
N GLY A 34 15.69 15.23 -16.36
CA GLY A 34 15.35 14.27 -17.40
C GLY A 34 13.89 13.85 -17.42
N LEU A 35 12.95 14.70 -16.98
CA LEU A 35 11.51 14.43 -17.12
C LEU A 35 11.02 15.00 -18.46
N THR A 36 10.56 14.16 -19.40
CA THR A 36 10.31 14.58 -20.80
C THR A 36 9.20 15.61 -20.97
N ASN A 37 8.33 15.78 -19.98
CA ASN A 37 7.22 16.74 -19.99
C ASN A 37 7.52 18.02 -19.20
N LEU A 38 8.75 18.19 -18.69
CA LEU A 38 9.19 19.42 -18.04
C LEU A 38 10.23 20.13 -18.91
N ASN A 39 10.05 21.44 -19.08
CA ASN A 39 11.01 22.29 -19.80
C ASN A 39 12.12 22.84 -18.88
N THR A 40 11.93 22.76 -17.58
CA THR A 40 12.83 23.31 -16.56
C THR A 40 13.29 22.19 -15.65
N GLU A 41 14.60 22.09 -15.45
CA GLU A 41 15.22 21.16 -14.51
C GLU A 41 15.66 21.88 -13.23
N SER A 42 15.77 21.13 -12.13
CA SER A 42 16.26 21.65 -10.86
C SER A 42 17.36 20.77 -10.27
N ASN A 43 18.32 21.41 -9.58
CA ASN A 43 19.28 20.70 -8.73
C ASN A 43 18.57 20.16 -7.47
N PRO A 44 19.15 19.17 -6.79
CA PRO A 44 18.67 18.66 -5.50
C PRO A 44 18.20 19.72 -4.49
N ALA A 45 17.08 19.43 -3.82
CA ALA A 45 16.49 20.31 -2.82
C ALA A 45 17.43 20.50 -1.63
N ARG A 46 17.50 21.72 -1.09
CA ARG A 46 18.28 22.08 0.13
C ARG A 46 17.41 22.33 1.38
N SER A 47 16.10 22.36 1.23
CA SER A 47 15.13 22.52 2.31
C SER A 47 13.94 21.57 2.13
N ALA A 48 13.24 21.26 3.21
CA ALA A 48 12.08 20.37 3.18
C ALA A 48 10.95 20.92 2.28
N SER A 49 10.71 22.23 2.29
CA SER A 49 9.69 22.86 1.42
C SER A 49 10.03 22.70 -0.07
N VAL A 50 11.29 22.94 -0.47
CA VAL A 50 11.72 22.72 -1.86
C VAL A 50 11.62 21.23 -2.23
N LEU A 51 11.93 20.32 -1.30
CA LEU A 51 11.77 18.88 -1.52
C LEU A 51 10.30 18.51 -1.74
N THR A 52 9.37 19.07 -0.96
CA THR A 52 7.92 18.89 -1.17
C THR A 52 7.46 19.43 -2.52
N GLY A 53 7.98 20.59 -2.95
CA GLY A 53 7.72 21.13 -4.29
C GLY A 53 8.24 20.21 -5.40
N HIS A 54 9.44 19.63 -5.23
CA HIS A 54 9.97 18.64 -6.16
C HIS A 54 9.11 17.38 -6.20
N LEU A 55 8.72 16.84 -5.04
CA LEU A 55 7.86 15.67 -4.96
C LEU A 55 6.55 15.92 -5.69
N ASN A 56 5.90 17.07 -5.45
CA ASN A 56 4.64 17.39 -6.10
C ASN A 56 4.78 17.47 -7.63
N THR A 57 5.82 18.15 -8.10
CA THR A 57 6.10 18.29 -9.55
C THR A 57 6.42 16.94 -10.19
N PHE A 58 7.19 16.08 -9.50
CA PHE A 58 7.48 14.73 -9.95
C PHE A 58 6.21 13.88 -10.06
N LEU A 59 5.35 13.90 -9.03
CA LEU A 59 4.09 13.16 -9.02
C LEU A 59 3.14 13.63 -10.14
N ALA A 60 3.03 14.95 -10.35
CA ALA A 60 2.26 15.53 -11.44
C ALA A 60 2.78 15.09 -12.82
N SER A 61 4.10 15.07 -12.99
CA SER A 61 4.75 14.62 -14.23
C SER A 61 4.51 13.13 -14.49
N MET A 62 4.61 12.29 -13.45
CA MET A 62 4.55 10.83 -13.59
C MET A 62 3.13 10.31 -13.76
N GLN A 63 2.12 10.96 -13.17
CA GLN A 63 0.71 10.54 -13.19
C GLN A 63 0.19 10.19 -14.60
N ALA A 64 0.66 10.87 -15.64
CA ALA A 64 0.25 10.62 -17.02
C ALA A 64 0.60 9.21 -17.53
N ASN A 65 1.58 8.55 -16.92
CA ASN A 65 2.08 7.22 -17.33
C ASN A 65 1.42 6.06 -16.58
N TYR A 66 0.77 6.36 -15.44
CA TYR A 66 0.15 5.37 -14.56
C TYR A 66 -1.37 5.50 -14.57
N ALA A 67 -2.03 4.39 -14.25
CA ALA A 67 -3.48 4.33 -14.19
C ALA A 67 -4.08 4.39 -12.80
N GLY A 68 -3.39 3.81 -11.83
CA GLY A 68 -3.74 3.80 -10.42
C GLY A 68 -2.81 4.69 -9.60
N ALA A 69 -2.55 4.26 -8.37
CA ALA A 69 -1.88 5.07 -7.37
C ALA A 69 -0.36 5.14 -7.53
N LEU A 70 0.21 6.17 -6.89
CA LEU A 70 1.64 6.34 -6.67
C LEU A 70 1.95 6.30 -5.17
N GLY A 71 2.65 5.26 -4.74
CA GLY A 71 3.13 5.12 -3.36
C GLY A 71 4.49 5.78 -3.17
N ILE A 72 4.70 6.40 -2.00
CA ILE A 72 6.00 6.96 -1.59
C ILE A 72 6.52 6.24 -0.36
N ALA A 73 7.73 5.69 -0.49
CA ALA A 73 8.40 4.89 0.52
C ALA A 73 9.01 5.74 1.64
N TYR A 74 8.93 5.25 2.89
CA TYR A 74 9.65 5.76 4.07
C TYR A 74 9.64 7.29 4.22
N ILE A 75 8.51 7.94 3.93
CA ILE A 75 8.45 9.40 3.78
C ILE A 75 8.97 10.12 5.03
N ASN A 76 8.69 9.59 6.23
CA ASN A 76 9.09 10.22 7.48
C ASN A 76 10.60 10.12 7.74
N ILE A 77 11.23 9.01 7.31
CA ILE A 77 12.66 8.76 7.48
C ILE A 77 13.45 9.52 6.43
N PHE A 78 13.02 9.48 5.17
CA PHE A 78 13.73 10.12 4.06
C PHE A 78 13.64 11.65 4.10
N TYR A 79 12.63 12.23 4.76
CA TYR A 79 12.60 13.67 5.07
C TYR A 79 13.51 14.06 6.24
N ALA A 80 13.82 13.15 7.17
CA ALA A 80 14.46 13.46 8.44
C ALA A 80 15.76 14.28 8.32
N PRO A 81 16.67 14.05 7.34
CA PRO A 81 17.87 14.87 7.16
C PRO A 81 17.62 16.37 6.91
N TYR A 82 16.41 16.74 6.45
CA TYR A 82 16.03 18.14 6.19
C TYR A 82 15.42 18.83 7.42
N LEU A 83 15.22 18.10 8.52
CA LEU A 83 14.49 18.57 9.70
C LEU A 83 15.41 18.85 10.88
N VAL A 84 16.72 18.58 10.74
CA VAL A 84 17.71 18.83 11.79
C VAL A 84 17.70 20.30 12.18
N GLY A 85 17.62 20.56 13.49
CA GLY A 85 17.61 21.90 14.06
C GLY A 85 16.27 22.64 13.97
N LEU A 86 15.25 22.08 13.31
CA LEU A 86 13.91 22.67 13.27
C LEU A 86 13.17 22.45 14.59
N SER A 87 12.36 23.43 14.99
CA SER A 87 11.42 23.34 16.12
C SER A 87 10.22 22.47 15.77
N ASP A 88 9.48 21.98 16.78
CA ASP A 88 8.27 21.17 16.55
C ASP A 88 7.20 21.92 15.75
N ARG A 89 7.15 23.25 15.88
CA ARG A 89 6.26 24.10 15.09
C ARG A 89 6.64 24.08 13.60
N GLU A 90 7.93 24.18 13.31
CA GLU A 90 8.44 24.15 11.92
C GLU A 90 8.27 22.77 11.29
N ILE A 91 8.57 21.69 12.04
CA ILE A 91 8.33 20.31 11.58
C ILE A 91 6.84 20.09 11.31
N LYS A 92 5.94 20.59 12.17
CA LYS A 92 4.50 20.53 11.91
C LYS A 92 4.12 21.29 10.63
N GLN A 93 4.75 22.44 10.36
CA GLN A 93 4.48 23.19 9.13
C GLN A 93 4.91 22.42 7.88
N VAL A 94 6.05 21.73 7.92
CA VAL A 94 6.49 20.83 6.84
C VAL A 94 5.51 19.67 6.66
N ALA A 95 5.03 19.06 7.75
CA ALA A 95 4.04 17.98 7.70
C ALA A 95 2.71 18.46 7.08
N GLN A 96 2.28 19.66 7.45
CA GLN A 96 1.09 20.30 6.90
C GLN A 96 1.26 20.59 5.40
N GLU A 97 2.39 21.19 5.01
CA GLU A 97 2.70 21.45 3.60
C GLU A 97 2.66 20.15 2.79
N LEU A 98 3.29 19.08 3.28
CA LEU A 98 3.37 17.80 2.60
C LEU A 98 1.98 17.14 2.41
N ILE A 99 1.17 17.06 3.48
CA ILE A 99 -0.16 16.43 3.41
C ILE A 99 -1.09 17.26 2.51
N PHE A 100 -1.17 18.58 2.71
CA PHE A 100 -2.08 19.43 1.91
C PHE A 100 -1.68 19.45 0.43
N ASN A 101 -0.39 19.46 0.09
CA ASN A 101 0.04 19.29 -1.30
C ASN A 101 -0.47 17.95 -1.83
N GLY A 102 -0.25 16.84 -1.13
CA GLY A 102 -0.75 15.52 -1.55
C GLY A 102 -2.28 15.47 -1.74
N SER A 103 -3.04 16.11 -0.85
CA SER A 103 -4.51 16.10 -0.85
C SER A 103 -5.15 17.04 -1.88
N GLN A 104 -4.48 18.12 -2.27
CA GLN A 104 -5.03 19.18 -3.13
C GLN A 104 -4.53 19.12 -4.57
N ASN A 105 -3.83 18.03 -4.92
CA ASN A 105 -3.31 17.76 -6.25
C ASN A 105 -4.42 17.41 -7.26
N ALA A 106 -5.19 18.42 -7.68
CA ALA A 106 -6.33 18.31 -8.60
C ALA A 106 -5.93 18.34 -10.09
N PHE A 107 -4.75 17.80 -10.43
CA PHE A 107 -4.29 17.65 -11.82
C PHE A 107 -4.48 16.22 -12.37
N SER A 108 -5.06 15.31 -11.58
CA SER A 108 -5.39 13.96 -12.05
C SER A 108 -6.62 13.97 -12.98
N ARG A 109 -7.02 12.78 -13.44
CA ARG A 109 -8.12 12.54 -14.39
C ARG A 109 -9.39 13.29 -13.97
N GLY A 110 -9.89 14.16 -14.85
CA GLY A 110 -11.13 14.90 -14.60
C GLY A 110 -11.08 15.84 -13.39
N GLY A 111 -9.89 16.27 -12.95
CA GLY A 111 -9.71 17.15 -11.79
C GLY A 111 -9.75 16.44 -10.44
N GLN A 112 -9.68 15.10 -10.41
CA GLN A 112 -9.59 14.34 -9.16
C GLN A 112 -8.24 14.53 -8.47
N THR A 113 -8.20 14.32 -7.15
CA THR A 113 -6.95 14.20 -6.40
C THR A 113 -6.19 12.95 -6.85
N LEU A 114 -4.86 13.02 -6.87
CA LEU A 114 -4.00 11.88 -7.14
C LEU A 114 -4.16 10.81 -6.03
N PHE A 115 -4.32 9.55 -6.43
CA PHE A 115 -4.27 8.42 -5.52
C PHE A 115 -2.82 8.28 -5.01
N LEU A 116 -2.60 8.68 -3.75
CA LEU A 116 -1.28 8.71 -3.12
C LEU A 116 -1.27 7.89 -1.83
N ASP A 117 -0.17 7.17 -1.64
CA ASP A 117 0.07 6.37 -0.43
C ASP A 117 1.38 6.81 0.20
N PHE A 118 1.35 7.22 1.47
CA PHE A 118 2.55 7.58 2.23
C PHE A 118 2.85 6.50 3.24
N ASN A 119 3.95 5.77 3.02
CA ASN A 119 4.44 4.72 3.91
C ASN A 119 5.23 5.39 5.04
N ILE A 120 4.73 5.26 6.27
CA ILE A 120 5.29 5.87 7.47
C ILE A 120 5.62 4.81 8.52
N HIS A 121 6.74 4.99 9.21
CA HIS A 121 7.24 4.05 10.22
C HIS A 121 7.35 4.70 11.59
N THR A 122 7.27 3.89 12.65
CA THR A 122 7.41 4.33 14.06
C THR A 122 8.82 4.77 14.43
N GLY A 123 9.81 4.39 13.64
CA GLY A 123 11.21 4.76 13.80
C GLY A 123 11.98 4.46 12.52
N VAL A 124 13.32 4.44 12.60
CA VAL A 124 14.17 3.98 11.50
C VAL A 124 14.37 2.47 11.68
N PRO A 125 13.85 1.61 10.78
CA PRO A 125 14.01 0.17 10.88
C PRO A 125 15.48 -0.23 10.91
N LYS A 126 15.84 -1.29 11.65
CA LYS A 126 17.25 -1.73 11.80
C LYS A 126 18.02 -1.86 10.49
N TYR A 127 17.37 -2.36 9.43
CA TYR A 127 17.99 -2.53 8.12
C TYR A 127 18.33 -1.20 7.40
N LEU A 128 17.71 -0.08 7.78
CA LEU A 128 18.05 1.26 7.27
C LEU A 128 18.99 2.04 8.19
N GLN A 129 19.15 1.65 9.46
CA GLN A 129 19.91 2.45 10.44
C GLN A 129 21.37 2.67 10.04
N SER A 130 22.00 1.72 9.37
CA SER A 130 23.40 1.79 8.92
C SER A 130 23.58 2.28 7.48
N VAL A 131 22.48 2.61 6.79
CA VAL A 131 22.51 3.06 5.40
C VAL A 131 22.89 4.55 5.36
N PRO A 132 23.92 4.95 4.59
CA PRO A 132 24.29 6.35 4.41
C PRO A 132 23.09 7.20 3.98
N ALA A 133 22.83 8.27 4.72
CA ALA A 133 21.70 9.15 4.45
C ALA A 133 22.04 10.18 3.38
N ILE A 134 21.14 10.37 2.42
CA ILE A 134 21.23 11.47 1.47
C ILE A 134 20.63 12.71 2.14
N GLY A 135 21.43 13.74 2.33
CA GLY A 135 21.06 14.97 2.97
C GLY A 135 20.66 16.09 2.01
N PRO A 136 20.47 17.31 2.53
CA PRO A 136 20.24 18.50 1.73
C PRO A 136 21.26 18.68 0.60
N GLY A 137 20.76 19.06 -0.58
CA GLY A 137 21.57 19.21 -1.78
C GLY A 137 21.97 17.90 -2.45
N GLY A 138 21.38 16.76 -2.05
CA GLY A 138 21.64 15.46 -2.66
C GLY A 138 22.97 14.83 -2.26
N ASN A 139 23.58 15.29 -1.16
CA ASN A 139 24.90 14.85 -0.72
C ASN A 139 24.80 13.83 0.41
N TYR A 140 25.64 12.81 0.38
CA TYR A 140 26.01 12.09 1.61
C TYR A 140 26.83 13.03 2.52
N MET A 141 26.76 12.83 3.83
CA MET A 141 27.36 13.74 4.79
C MET A 141 28.28 13.00 5.76
N LEU A 142 29.33 13.68 6.24
CA LEU A 142 30.26 13.18 7.26
C LEU A 142 30.35 14.18 8.40
N ARG A 143 30.25 13.69 9.63
CA ARG A 143 30.55 14.42 10.86
C ARG A 143 32.01 14.18 11.25
N ASP A 144 32.78 15.25 11.37
CA ASP A 144 34.18 15.17 11.82
C ASP A 144 34.29 15.08 13.34
N ALA A 145 35.52 14.91 13.85
CA ALA A 145 35.81 14.82 15.28
C ALA A 145 35.41 16.08 16.09
N THR A 146 35.22 17.22 15.42
CA THR A 146 34.74 18.47 16.06
C THR A 146 33.22 18.55 16.10
N GLY A 147 32.52 17.60 15.48
CA GLY A 147 31.07 17.60 15.32
C GLY A 147 30.59 18.39 14.09
N LYS A 148 31.49 18.95 13.29
CA LYS A 148 31.11 19.69 12.07
C LYS A 148 30.74 18.71 10.96
N ILE A 149 29.66 19.03 10.25
CA ILE A 149 29.17 18.22 9.13
C ILE A 149 29.69 18.76 7.80
N HIS A 150 30.20 17.86 6.96
CA HIS A 150 30.74 18.15 5.63
C HIS A 150 30.02 17.32 4.56
N PRO A 151 29.71 17.90 3.39
CA PRO A 151 29.21 17.12 2.26
C PRO A 151 30.32 16.25 1.68
N LEU A 152 29.96 15.05 1.26
CA LEU A 152 30.83 14.10 0.58
C LEU A 152 30.60 14.14 -0.93
N ARG A 153 31.67 13.90 -1.68
CA ARG A 153 31.61 13.71 -3.13
C ARG A 153 31.45 12.23 -3.44
N GLU A 154 30.35 11.90 -4.11
CA GLU A 154 30.10 10.56 -4.66
C GLU A 154 30.90 10.35 -5.95
N VAL A 155 31.51 9.17 -6.09
CA VAL A 155 32.12 8.70 -7.33
C VAL A 155 31.66 7.26 -7.57
N LEU A 156 30.97 7.05 -8.70
CA LEU A 156 30.65 5.71 -9.19
C LEU A 156 31.88 5.12 -9.89
N ARG A 157 32.28 3.92 -9.51
CA ARG A 157 33.46 3.22 -10.04
C ARG A 157 33.12 2.44 -11.30
N GLU A 158 34.14 2.07 -12.07
CA GLU A 158 33.96 1.28 -13.29
C GLU A 158 33.47 -0.15 -13.01
N ASP A 159 33.84 -0.73 -11.86
CA ASP A 159 33.40 -2.06 -11.48
C ASP A 159 31.98 -2.06 -10.90
N THR A 160 31.28 -3.18 -11.11
CA THR A 160 29.85 -3.31 -10.87
C THR A 160 29.53 -4.52 -9.99
N ASP A 161 28.33 -4.54 -9.45
CA ASP A 161 27.73 -5.77 -8.92
C ASP A 161 27.27 -6.73 -10.04
N GLU A 162 26.66 -7.85 -9.63
CA GLU A 162 26.17 -8.89 -10.55
C GLU A 162 25.06 -8.42 -11.51
N ASN A 163 24.37 -7.33 -11.16
CA ASN A 163 23.29 -6.75 -11.95
C ASN A 163 23.79 -5.58 -12.84
N GLY A 164 25.11 -5.35 -12.90
CA GLY A 164 25.73 -4.31 -13.71
C GLY A 164 25.61 -2.91 -13.10
N ASN A 165 25.24 -2.78 -11.83
CA ASN A 165 25.21 -1.48 -11.18
C ASN A 165 26.59 -1.11 -10.62
N HIS A 166 27.05 0.10 -10.89
CA HIS A 166 28.35 0.60 -10.44
C HIS A 166 28.45 0.65 -8.90
N LEU A 167 29.62 0.29 -8.38
CA LEU A 167 29.94 0.44 -6.95
C LEU A 167 30.31 1.89 -6.64
N MET A 168 30.07 2.32 -5.41
CA MET A 168 30.28 3.71 -4.97
C MET A 168 31.52 3.86 -4.07
N ASP A 169 32.28 4.91 -4.31
CA ASP A 169 33.22 5.48 -3.35
C ASP A 169 32.71 6.86 -2.90
N LEU A 170 32.85 7.17 -1.60
CA LEU A 170 32.60 8.51 -1.06
C LEU A 170 33.90 9.16 -0.63
N PHE A 171 34.06 10.43 -1.01
CA PHE A 171 35.24 11.22 -0.70
C PHE A 171 34.90 12.45 0.12
N LEU A 172 35.70 12.74 1.15
CA LEU A 172 35.74 14.04 1.81
C LEU A 172 36.64 14.97 0.98
N PRO A 173 36.12 16.11 0.47
CA PRO A 173 36.92 17.06 -0.30
C PRO A 173 38.06 17.65 0.53
N GLY A 174 39.29 17.59 0.01
CA GLY A 174 40.49 18.09 0.71
C GLY A 174 40.83 19.54 0.37
N ALA A 175 41.42 20.28 1.32
CA ALA A 175 41.80 21.69 1.15
C ALA A 175 42.83 21.93 0.01
N ASN A 176 43.61 20.91 -0.36
CA ASN A 176 44.64 20.98 -1.40
C ASN A 176 44.25 20.23 -2.69
N GLY A 177 42.95 19.93 -2.89
CA GLY A 177 42.46 19.15 -4.03
C GLY A 177 42.75 17.64 -3.95
N GLN A 178 43.33 17.16 -2.85
CA GLN A 178 43.46 15.73 -2.56
C GLN A 178 42.25 15.27 -1.74
N ASP A 179 41.29 14.69 -2.43
CA ASP A 179 40.11 14.09 -1.83
C ASP A 179 40.49 12.82 -1.06
N ARG A 180 39.91 12.66 0.13
CA ARG A 180 40.15 11.48 0.98
C ARG A 180 38.99 10.52 0.91
N LEU A 181 39.27 9.26 0.59
CA LEU A 181 38.29 8.18 0.60
C LEU A 181 37.80 7.94 2.04
N VAL A 182 36.49 7.96 2.25
CA VAL A 182 35.84 7.76 3.56
C VAL A 182 34.83 6.63 3.58
N LEU A 183 34.36 6.19 2.40
CA LEU A 183 33.58 4.96 2.24
C LEU A 183 33.93 4.34 0.90
N ARG A 184 34.03 3.01 0.90
CA ARG A 184 34.21 2.22 -0.31
C ARG A 184 33.27 1.04 -0.28
N GLU A 185 32.48 0.90 -1.33
CA GLU A 185 31.69 -0.29 -1.57
C GLU A 185 32.54 -1.42 -2.17
N GLN A 186 32.20 -2.63 -1.75
CA GLN A 186 32.69 -3.88 -2.29
C GLN A 186 31.50 -4.82 -2.50
N PHE A 187 31.62 -5.74 -3.45
CA PHE A 187 30.58 -6.71 -3.75
C PHE A 187 31.17 -8.11 -3.83
N ASN A 188 30.46 -9.09 -3.26
CA ASN A 188 30.68 -10.50 -3.56
C ASN A 188 29.34 -11.25 -3.54
N GLN A 189 29.24 -12.36 -4.27
CA GLN A 189 28.00 -13.12 -4.40
C GLN A 189 27.45 -13.68 -3.08
N LYS A 190 28.30 -13.86 -2.06
CA LYS A 190 27.90 -14.46 -0.77
C LYS A 190 27.29 -13.43 0.19
N GLN A 191 27.84 -12.22 0.22
CA GLN A 191 27.48 -11.16 1.17
C GLN A 191 26.67 -10.03 0.50
N GLY A 192 26.60 -10.02 -0.83
CA GLY A 192 26.07 -8.90 -1.60
C GLY A 192 27.00 -7.69 -1.51
N LEU A 193 26.40 -6.50 -1.42
CA LEU A 193 27.09 -5.23 -1.23
C LEU A 193 27.54 -5.09 0.23
N TYR A 194 28.78 -4.68 0.48
CA TYR A 194 29.32 -4.39 1.82
C TYR A 194 30.37 -3.27 1.75
N TYR A 195 30.86 -2.80 2.91
CA TYR A 195 31.81 -1.70 2.98
C TYR A 195 33.22 -2.19 3.33
N ASP A 196 34.23 -1.58 2.73
CA ASP A 196 35.65 -1.89 2.97
C ASP A 196 36.05 -1.62 4.42
N GLU A 197 36.46 -2.67 5.14
CA GLU A 197 36.81 -2.62 6.56
C GLU A 197 38.02 -1.72 6.83
N SER A 198 38.96 -1.62 5.90
CA SER A 198 40.17 -0.80 6.08
C SER A 198 39.84 0.69 6.04
N VAL A 199 38.91 1.08 5.17
CA VAL A 199 38.40 2.45 5.07
C VAL A 199 37.55 2.79 6.31
N ALA A 200 36.68 1.87 6.74
CA ALA A 200 35.90 2.03 7.97
C ALA A 200 36.79 2.16 9.22
N ALA A 201 37.90 1.42 9.29
CA ALA A 201 38.87 1.51 10.38
C ALA A 201 39.64 2.85 10.40
N ASP A 202 40.01 3.40 9.24
CA ASP A 202 40.62 4.75 9.16
C ASP A 202 39.63 5.84 9.64
N LEU A 203 38.37 5.74 9.21
CA LEU A 203 37.30 6.65 9.63
C LEU A 203 37.13 6.63 11.15
N ALA A 204 37.04 5.44 11.74
CA ALA A 204 36.92 5.25 13.19
C ALA A 204 38.15 5.78 13.95
N LYS A 205 39.36 5.55 13.45
CA LYS A 205 40.61 6.06 14.05
C LYS A 205 40.64 7.60 14.10
N ARG A 206 40.00 8.26 13.13
CA ARG A 206 39.89 9.72 13.05
C ARG A 206 38.73 10.29 13.86
N GLN A 207 37.92 9.43 14.50
CA GLN A 207 36.69 9.82 15.19
C GLN A 207 35.71 10.55 14.26
N GLU A 208 35.69 10.14 13.00
CA GLU A 208 34.77 10.63 11.99
C GLU A 208 33.61 9.65 11.83
N HIS A 209 32.47 10.14 11.34
CA HIS A 209 31.25 9.36 11.24
C HIS A 209 30.48 9.74 9.98
N ILE A 210 30.18 8.77 9.12
CA ILE A 210 29.27 8.98 7.99
C ILE A 210 27.85 9.05 8.55
N MET A 211 27.13 10.10 8.19
CA MET A 211 25.74 10.26 8.61
C MET A 211 24.88 9.19 7.94
N VAL A 212 24.24 8.37 8.75
CA VAL A 212 23.35 7.28 8.34
C VAL A 212 21.92 7.58 8.78
N TYR A 213 20.89 6.91 8.23
CA TYR A 213 19.50 7.20 8.63
C TYR A 213 19.26 7.00 10.13
N GLY A 214 19.99 6.07 10.78
CA GLY A 214 19.92 5.87 12.22
C GLY A 214 20.29 7.11 13.05
N ASP A 215 21.13 8.01 12.53
CA ASP A 215 21.48 9.27 13.22
C ASP A 215 20.32 10.28 13.26
N TYR A 216 19.32 10.11 12.38
CA TYR A 216 18.16 11.00 12.25
C TYR A 216 16.91 10.43 12.92
N LEU A 217 17.07 9.47 13.84
CA LEU A 217 15.96 8.81 14.53
C LEU A 217 15.03 9.80 15.25
N THR A 218 15.61 10.83 15.88
CA THR A 218 14.86 11.88 16.58
C THR A 218 13.98 12.67 15.61
N GLU A 219 14.55 13.14 14.50
CA GLU A 219 13.84 13.90 13.47
C GLU A 219 12.75 13.05 12.80
N ALA A 220 13.06 11.80 12.46
CA ALA A 220 12.10 10.87 11.85
C ALA A 220 10.87 10.65 12.75
N ARG A 221 11.09 10.45 14.05
CA ARG A 221 10.04 10.29 15.07
C ARG A 221 9.19 11.54 15.23
N ARG A 222 9.83 12.70 15.41
CA ARG A 222 9.14 14.00 15.53
C ARG A 222 8.28 14.28 14.30
N PHE A 223 8.77 13.92 13.12
CA PHE A 223 8.03 14.11 11.88
C PHE A 223 6.87 13.13 11.74
N THR A 224 7.02 11.85 12.14
CA THR A 224 5.88 10.91 12.20
C THR A 224 4.75 11.46 13.07
N SER A 225 5.05 11.89 14.30
CA SER A 225 4.06 12.50 15.19
C SER A 225 3.39 13.74 14.58
N ALA A 226 4.16 14.59 13.91
CA ALA A 226 3.64 15.77 13.23
C ALA A 226 2.69 15.41 12.07
N LEU A 227 3.03 14.40 11.26
CA LEU A 227 2.18 13.90 10.18
C LEU A 227 0.86 13.33 10.73
N LEU A 228 0.93 12.45 11.75
CA LEU A 228 -0.25 11.88 12.41
C LEU A 228 -1.19 12.96 12.95
N LYS A 229 -0.62 14.02 13.54
CA LYS A 229 -1.38 15.17 14.03
C LYS A 229 -2.11 15.90 12.91
N VAL A 230 -1.45 16.15 11.77
CA VAL A 230 -2.09 16.82 10.62
C VAL A 230 -3.20 15.96 10.02
N TRP A 231 -2.99 14.65 9.81
CA TRP A 231 -4.07 13.75 9.40
C TRP A 231 -5.25 13.77 10.37
N GLY A 232 -4.98 13.89 11.68
CA GLY A 232 -6.00 13.99 12.70
C GLY A 232 -6.77 15.32 12.68
N GLU A 233 -6.07 16.42 12.40
CA GLU A 233 -6.67 17.76 12.27
C GLU A 233 -7.65 17.85 11.09
N GLY A 234 -7.39 17.12 10.00
CA GLY A 234 -8.23 17.12 8.80
C GLY A 234 -8.08 18.38 7.95
N ASP A 235 -9.00 18.56 7.01
CA ASP A 235 -9.06 19.77 6.18
C ASP A 235 -9.47 21.01 7.01
N ARG A 236 -9.73 22.14 6.35
CA ARG A 236 -10.10 23.39 7.04
C ARG A 236 -11.33 23.26 7.98
N ASN A 237 -12.17 22.25 7.75
CA ASN A 237 -13.40 21.97 8.50
C ASN A 237 -13.28 20.66 9.32
N GLY A 238 -12.10 20.05 9.37
CA GLY A 238 -11.86 18.78 10.05
C GLY A 238 -12.27 17.54 9.25
N MET A 239 -12.60 17.67 7.96
CA MET A 239 -12.89 16.51 7.12
C MET A 239 -11.65 15.61 6.99
N VAL A 240 -11.88 14.30 6.93
CA VAL A 240 -10.79 13.34 6.75
C VAL A 240 -10.20 13.48 5.35
N PHE A 241 -8.88 13.34 5.24
CA PHE A 241 -8.22 13.34 3.95
C PHE A 241 -8.46 12.00 3.23
N GLU A 242 -8.93 12.05 1.99
CA GLU A 242 -9.01 10.85 1.13
C GLU A 242 -7.60 10.34 0.77
N PHE A 243 -6.69 11.27 0.45
CA PHE A 243 -5.28 11.08 0.13
C PHE A 243 -4.43 12.19 0.73
N PRO A 244 -3.12 11.99 0.96
CA PRO A 244 -2.43 10.70 0.87
C PRO A 244 -2.88 9.74 1.98
N LYS A 245 -2.92 8.45 1.68
CA LYS A 245 -3.19 7.42 2.69
C LYS A 245 -2.06 7.39 3.73
N CYS A 246 -2.45 7.17 4.98
CA CYS A 246 -1.54 6.99 6.11
C CYS A 246 -1.23 5.50 6.27
N ASP A 247 -0.33 5.01 5.42
CA ASP A 247 0.14 3.63 5.43
C ASP A 247 1.15 3.46 6.57
N PHE A 248 0.65 3.07 7.75
CA PHE A 248 1.39 3.06 9.01
C PHE A 248 1.92 1.67 9.30
N HIS A 249 3.24 1.54 9.17
CA HIS A 249 3.96 0.29 9.37
C HIS A 249 4.21 0.01 10.85
N VAL A 250 3.83 -1.20 11.27
CA VAL A 250 3.99 -1.75 12.62
C VAL A 250 4.86 -3.00 12.51
N SER A 251 5.92 -3.06 13.32
CA SER A 251 6.83 -4.19 13.37
C SER A 251 7.06 -4.64 14.81
N GLU A 252 7.83 -5.72 15.03
CA GLU A 252 8.22 -6.11 16.39
C GLU A 252 9.00 -4.99 17.12
N GLU A 253 9.80 -4.19 16.38
CA GLU A 253 10.52 -3.05 16.93
C GLU A 253 9.58 -1.99 17.52
N THR A 254 8.38 -1.85 16.95
CA THR A 254 7.34 -0.93 17.43
C THR A 254 6.94 -1.24 18.87
N PHE A 255 6.91 -2.52 19.27
CA PHE A 255 6.48 -2.94 20.60
C PHE A 255 7.63 -3.02 21.61
N GLN A 256 8.87 -3.11 21.13
CA GLN A 256 10.06 -3.25 21.98
C GLN A 256 10.69 -1.91 22.38
N ASP A 257 10.59 -0.90 21.52
CA ASP A 257 11.13 0.43 21.77
C ASP A 257 10.05 1.35 22.36
N PRO A 258 10.22 1.86 23.61
CA PRO A 258 9.22 2.71 24.26
C PRO A 258 8.83 3.98 23.49
N GLU A 259 9.77 4.58 22.76
CA GLU A 259 9.50 5.79 21.97
C GLU A 259 8.75 5.46 20.68
N GLN A 260 9.04 4.31 20.07
CA GLN A 260 8.24 3.83 18.94
C GLN A 260 6.82 3.44 19.37
N TYR A 261 6.70 2.81 20.54
CA TYR A 261 5.41 2.43 21.11
C TYR A 261 4.54 3.66 21.40
N LYS A 262 5.13 4.77 21.85
CA LYS A 262 4.43 6.05 22.02
C LYS A 262 3.83 6.56 20.71
N ILE A 263 4.59 6.52 19.62
CA ILE A 263 4.10 6.92 18.28
C ILE A 263 3.01 5.97 17.79
N TYR A 264 3.13 4.68 18.08
CA TYR A 264 2.07 3.71 17.80
C TYR A 264 0.76 4.04 18.53
N LEU A 265 0.82 4.50 19.79
CA LEU A 265 -0.36 4.98 20.50
C LEU A 265 -0.96 6.24 19.86
N GLU A 266 -0.13 7.15 19.34
CA GLU A 266 -0.61 8.31 18.56
C GLU A 266 -1.33 7.88 17.28
N ALA A 267 -0.85 6.84 16.60
CA ALA A 267 -1.50 6.27 15.43
C ALA A 267 -2.82 5.57 15.77
N CYS A 268 -2.91 4.93 16.95
CA CYS A 268 -4.15 4.38 17.48
C CYS A 268 -5.16 5.47 17.85
N GLU A 269 -4.71 6.60 18.41
CA GLU A 269 -5.54 7.79 18.66
C GLU A 269 -6.08 8.37 17.34
N LEU A 270 -5.23 8.52 16.33
CA LEU A 270 -5.66 8.93 14.99
C LEU A 270 -6.72 7.99 14.42
N SER A 271 -6.48 6.67 14.53
CA SER A 271 -7.40 5.65 14.07
C SER A 271 -8.75 5.69 14.81
N SER A 272 -8.74 5.93 16.12
CA SER A 272 -9.96 6.12 16.93
C SER A 272 -10.73 7.37 16.48
N ARG A 273 -10.01 8.48 16.30
CA ARG A 273 -10.57 9.78 15.96
C ARG A 273 -11.25 9.76 14.59
N ASN A 274 -10.51 9.45 13.53
CA ASN A 274 -11.01 9.54 12.16
C ASN A 274 -10.73 8.33 11.26
N GLY A 275 -10.04 7.30 11.76
CA GLY A 275 -9.79 6.08 10.99
C GLY A 275 -8.79 6.23 9.84
N SER A 276 -7.99 7.32 9.80
CA SER A 276 -7.02 7.56 8.72
C SER A 276 -5.92 6.50 8.65
N THR A 277 -5.55 5.91 9.78
CA THR A 277 -4.46 4.93 9.90
C THR A 277 -4.79 3.62 9.19
N TYR A 278 -3.87 3.17 8.33
CA TYR A 278 -3.85 1.83 7.78
C TYR A 278 -2.72 1.07 8.46
N PHE A 279 -3.05 0.13 9.35
CA PHE A 279 -2.02 -0.65 10.04
C PHE A 279 -1.48 -1.72 9.10
N ILE A 280 -0.22 -1.58 8.71
CA ILE A 280 0.52 -2.54 7.89
C ILE A 280 1.46 -3.32 8.81
N PHE A 281 1.38 -4.65 8.76
CA PHE A 281 2.12 -5.52 9.66
C PHE A 281 3.40 -6.05 9.01
N ASP A 282 4.52 -5.40 9.32
CA ASP A 282 5.86 -5.78 8.89
C ASP A 282 6.43 -6.82 9.86
N ARG A 283 6.48 -8.07 9.41
CA ARG A 283 7.09 -9.20 10.15
C ARG A 283 8.55 -9.37 9.68
N ASP A 284 8.84 -10.44 8.96
CA ASP A 284 10.22 -10.76 8.57
C ASP A 284 10.66 -10.14 7.24
N GLU A 285 9.73 -9.50 6.54
CA GLU A 285 9.92 -8.98 5.20
C GLU A 285 9.90 -7.45 5.19
N VAL A 286 10.85 -6.85 4.47
CA VAL A 286 10.81 -5.42 4.17
C VAL A 286 9.74 -5.20 3.14
N THR A 287 8.63 -4.54 3.50
CA THR A 287 7.50 -4.38 2.57
C THR A 287 7.15 -2.94 2.30
N LEU A 288 6.77 -2.70 1.05
CA LEU A 288 6.30 -1.40 0.59
C LEU A 288 4.87 -1.54 0.07
N SER A 289 4.00 -0.65 0.54
CA SER A 289 2.61 -0.59 0.11
C SER A 289 2.41 0.50 -0.95
N ALA A 290 1.64 0.16 -1.97
CA ALA A 290 1.16 1.05 -3.02
C ALA A 290 -0.31 0.78 -3.29
N CYS A 291 -1.01 1.75 -3.88
CA CYS A 291 -2.40 1.55 -4.28
C CYS A 291 -3.28 1.12 -3.10
N CYS A 292 -4.45 0.54 -3.36
CA CYS A 292 -5.37 0.17 -2.29
C CYS A 292 -4.81 -0.89 -1.33
N ARG A 293 -3.84 -1.70 -1.76
CA ARG A 293 -3.25 -2.80 -0.99
C ARG A 293 -2.01 -3.46 -1.62
N LEU A 294 -1.46 -2.96 -2.74
CA LEU A 294 -0.34 -3.61 -3.44
C LEU A 294 0.87 -3.66 -2.52
N ARG A 295 1.27 -4.87 -2.14
CA ARG A 295 2.43 -5.11 -1.28
C ARG A 295 3.57 -5.70 -2.10
N THR A 296 4.78 -5.15 -1.93
CA THR A 296 6.00 -5.73 -2.50
C THR A 296 7.07 -5.92 -1.44
N THR A 297 7.62 -7.13 -1.38
CA THR A 297 8.76 -7.47 -0.54
C THR A 297 10.07 -7.07 -1.22
N ILE A 298 10.99 -6.50 -0.43
CA ILE A 298 12.31 -6.05 -0.86
C ILE A 298 13.37 -7.05 -0.39
N ASP A 299 13.82 -7.91 -1.30
CA ASP A 299 14.88 -8.89 -1.04
C ASP A 299 16.26 -8.44 -1.58
N ASP A 300 16.30 -7.33 -2.34
CA ASP A 300 17.51 -6.80 -2.94
C ASP A 300 18.29 -5.94 -1.92
N ASN A 301 19.39 -6.49 -1.40
CA ASN A 301 20.30 -5.81 -0.48
C ASN A 301 20.81 -4.48 -1.06
N ARG A 302 21.05 -4.39 -2.38
CA ARG A 302 21.46 -3.15 -3.01
C ARG A 302 20.37 -2.09 -2.88
N MET A 303 19.11 -2.44 -3.15
CA MET A 303 18.01 -1.48 -3.05
C MET A 303 17.85 -0.94 -1.63
N LEU A 304 18.12 -1.73 -0.60
CA LEU A 304 18.11 -1.26 0.79
C LEU A 304 19.23 -0.24 1.06
N LYS A 305 20.42 -0.46 0.49
CA LYS A 305 21.60 0.43 0.65
C LYS A 305 21.58 1.66 -0.28
N HIS A 306 20.90 1.55 -1.41
CA HIS A 306 20.67 2.63 -2.38
C HIS A 306 19.17 2.88 -2.53
N PRO A 307 18.52 3.49 -1.52
CA PRO A 307 17.08 3.69 -1.51
C PRO A 307 16.57 4.56 -2.67
N GLU A 308 17.42 5.34 -3.34
CA GLU A 308 17.08 6.07 -4.57
C GLU A 308 16.69 5.16 -5.75
N SER A 309 17.10 3.89 -5.71
CA SER A 309 16.80 2.90 -6.74
C SER A 309 15.47 2.17 -6.52
N MET A 310 14.82 2.38 -5.37
CA MET A 310 13.55 1.72 -5.05
C MET A 310 12.41 2.23 -5.94
N ARG A 311 12.04 1.39 -6.92
CA ARG A 311 10.92 1.59 -7.83
C ARG A 311 10.22 0.26 -8.06
N PHE A 312 8.91 0.22 -7.92
CA PHE A 312 8.11 -0.98 -8.12
C PHE A 312 6.94 -0.67 -9.01
N CYS A 313 6.62 -1.56 -9.95
CA CYS A 313 5.48 -1.38 -10.84
C CYS A 313 4.51 -2.56 -10.71
N GLY A 314 3.27 -2.26 -10.32
CA GLY A 314 2.14 -3.12 -10.62
C GLY A 314 1.76 -2.90 -12.08
N PHE A 315 1.98 -3.89 -12.94
CA PHE A 315 1.85 -3.72 -14.39
C PHE A 315 0.38 -3.57 -14.83
N GLN A 316 -0.46 -4.47 -14.35
CA GLN A 316 -1.90 -4.50 -14.61
C GLN A 316 -2.58 -5.41 -13.58
N ASN A 317 -3.85 -5.13 -13.25
CA ASN A 317 -4.73 -6.08 -12.56
C ASN A 317 -5.78 -6.64 -13.55
N VAL A 318 -5.87 -7.96 -13.62
CA VAL A 318 -6.95 -8.69 -14.32
C VAL A 318 -7.65 -9.60 -13.32
N THR A 319 -8.90 -9.29 -12.99
CA THR A 319 -9.68 -10.05 -12.01
C THR A 319 -10.40 -11.23 -12.65
N ILE A 320 -10.29 -12.41 -12.03
CA ILE A 320 -11.05 -13.63 -12.34
C ILE A 320 -12.38 -13.60 -11.59
N ASN A 321 -13.49 -13.81 -12.31
CA ASN A 321 -14.83 -13.94 -11.73
C ASN A 321 -15.08 -15.39 -11.27
N ILE A 322 -14.84 -15.66 -9.99
CA ILE A 322 -14.91 -17.01 -9.41
C ILE A 322 -16.35 -17.55 -9.42
N PRO A 323 -17.41 -16.77 -9.10
CA PRO A 323 -18.79 -17.22 -9.24
C PRO A 323 -19.11 -17.71 -10.65
N GLN A 324 -18.74 -16.95 -11.68
CA GLN A 324 -19.00 -17.38 -13.06
C GLN A 324 -18.25 -18.66 -13.44
N ALA A 325 -17.03 -18.85 -12.94
CA ALA A 325 -16.30 -20.12 -13.16
C ALA A 325 -17.10 -21.31 -12.59
N ALA A 326 -17.72 -21.15 -11.42
CA ALA A 326 -18.59 -22.17 -10.84
C ALA A 326 -19.84 -22.43 -11.69
N TYR A 327 -20.45 -21.39 -12.26
CA TYR A 327 -21.62 -21.54 -13.14
C TYR A 327 -21.27 -22.27 -14.43
N ARG A 328 -20.11 -21.96 -15.04
CA ARG A 328 -19.63 -22.66 -16.24
C ARG A 328 -19.36 -24.12 -15.94
N ALA A 329 -18.74 -24.43 -14.81
CA ALA A 329 -18.51 -25.80 -14.36
C ALA A 329 -19.83 -26.57 -14.17
N ALA A 330 -20.83 -25.94 -13.54
CA ALA A 330 -22.15 -26.54 -13.36
C ALA A 330 -22.86 -26.82 -14.69
N ARG A 331 -22.84 -25.87 -15.63
CA ARG A 331 -23.42 -26.07 -16.97
C ARG A 331 -22.69 -27.15 -17.79
N ALA A 332 -21.41 -27.38 -17.50
CA ALA A 332 -20.63 -28.47 -18.07
C ALA A 332 -20.87 -29.83 -17.37
N GLY A 333 -21.78 -29.90 -16.39
CA GLY A 333 -22.10 -31.12 -15.66
C GLY A 333 -21.14 -31.46 -14.51
N LYS A 334 -20.25 -30.54 -14.13
CA LYS A 334 -19.28 -30.68 -13.02
C LYS A 334 -19.50 -29.60 -11.95
N ALA A 335 -20.68 -29.60 -11.32
CA ALA A 335 -21.01 -28.67 -10.23
C ALA A 335 -20.33 -29.06 -8.91
N ASN A 336 -19.00 -29.08 -8.88
CA ASN A 336 -18.21 -29.43 -7.71
C ASN A 336 -16.87 -28.64 -7.70
N LEU A 337 -16.08 -28.82 -6.62
CA LEU A 337 -14.80 -28.12 -6.47
C LEU A 337 -13.85 -28.40 -7.64
N GLU A 338 -13.74 -29.65 -8.10
CA GLU A 338 -12.85 -30.03 -9.21
C GLU A 338 -13.23 -29.28 -10.50
N GLY A 339 -14.51 -29.27 -10.87
CA GLY A 339 -15.00 -28.54 -12.02
C GLY A 339 -14.77 -27.03 -11.91
N LEU A 340 -14.91 -26.45 -10.72
CA LEU A 340 -14.59 -25.04 -10.48
C LEU A 340 -13.10 -24.76 -10.68
N LEU A 341 -12.21 -25.58 -10.12
CA LEU A 341 -10.76 -25.40 -10.27
C LEU A 341 -10.32 -25.48 -11.74
N GLU A 342 -10.89 -26.42 -12.52
CA GLU A 342 -10.66 -26.52 -13.97
C GLU A 342 -11.08 -25.23 -14.71
N GLU A 343 -12.22 -24.66 -14.37
CA GLU A 343 -12.72 -23.41 -14.97
C GLU A 343 -11.93 -22.17 -14.51
N ILE A 344 -11.44 -22.17 -13.27
CA ILE A 344 -10.51 -21.16 -12.76
C ILE A 344 -9.22 -21.20 -13.58
N ASP A 345 -8.63 -22.38 -13.81
CA ASP A 345 -7.39 -22.52 -14.59
C ASP A 345 -7.52 -21.97 -16.00
N ARG A 346 -8.63 -22.31 -16.69
CA ARG A 346 -8.96 -21.77 -18.02
C ARG A 346 -9.08 -20.25 -17.99
N THR A 347 -9.69 -19.70 -16.94
CA THR A 347 -9.89 -18.24 -16.81
C THR A 347 -8.59 -17.51 -16.46
N MET A 348 -7.75 -18.10 -15.60
CA MET A 348 -6.43 -17.57 -15.28
C MET A 348 -5.52 -17.56 -16.50
N ARG A 349 -5.57 -18.61 -17.35
CA ARG A 349 -4.86 -18.63 -18.64
C ARG A 349 -5.25 -17.43 -19.50
N LEU A 350 -6.54 -17.13 -19.60
CA LEU A 350 -7.04 -15.95 -20.33
C LEU A 350 -6.55 -14.63 -19.71
N ALA A 351 -6.47 -14.54 -18.38
CA ALA A 351 -5.90 -13.37 -17.70
C ALA A 351 -4.41 -13.19 -18.01
N VAL A 352 -3.63 -14.28 -18.05
CA VAL A 352 -2.22 -14.25 -18.47
C VAL A 352 -2.10 -13.81 -19.93
N ASP A 353 -2.95 -14.31 -20.84
CA ASP A 353 -2.93 -13.88 -22.23
C ASP A 353 -3.17 -12.36 -22.36
N ALA A 354 -4.11 -11.81 -21.58
CA ALA A 354 -4.36 -10.37 -21.54
C ALA A 354 -3.13 -9.58 -21.04
N HIS A 355 -2.44 -10.08 -20.01
CA HIS A 355 -1.19 -9.50 -19.51
C HIS A 355 -0.11 -9.46 -20.59
N LEU A 356 0.14 -10.59 -21.27
CA LEU A 356 1.16 -10.70 -22.30
C LEU A 356 0.86 -9.80 -23.51
N GLN A 357 -0.41 -9.71 -23.92
CA GLN A 357 -0.84 -8.80 -24.97
C GLN A 357 -0.59 -7.33 -24.60
N LYS A 358 -0.96 -6.93 -23.38
CA LYS A 358 -0.69 -5.57 -22.90
C LYS A 358 0.82 -5.30 -22.80
N LYS A 359 1.61 -6.25 -22.27
CA LYS A 359 3.08 -6.14 -22.17
C LYS A 359 3.72 -5.85 -23.52
N LYS A 360 3.33 -6.58 -24.56
CA LYS A 360 3.83 -6.38 -25.93
C LYS A 360 3.55 -4.95 -26.42
N MET A 361 2.34 -4.45 -26.20
CA MET A 361 1.96 -3.10 -26.62
C MET A 361 2.68 -2.01 -25.83
N ILE A 362 2.76 -2.16 -24.51
CA ILE A 362 3.44 -1.20 -23.62
C ILE A 362 4.93 -1.15 -23.92
N SER A 363 5.57 -2.29 -24.19
CA SER A 363 6.98 -2.35 -24.62
C SER A 363 7.24 -1.51 -25.88
N LEU A 364 6.34 -1.56 -26.88
CA LEU A 364 6.42 -0.69 -28.07
C LEU A 364 6.20 0.79 -27.72
N MET A 365 5.32 1.10 -26.78
CA MET A 365 5.08 2.49 -26.34
C MET A 365 6.24 3.06 -25.50
N MET A 366 7.14 2.20 -25.01
CA MET A 366 8.29 2.55 -24.19
C MET A 366 9.62 2.54 -24.97
N SER A 367 9.62 2.17 -26.25
CA SER A 367 10.87 1.78 -26.93
C SER A 367 11.74 2.93 -27.44
N GLU A 368 11.16 4.09 -27.76
CA GLU A 368 11.90 5.17 -28.41
C GLU A 368 11.30 6.57 -28.13
N PRO A 369 12.10 7.65 -28.28
CA PRO A 369 11.63 9.03 -28.17
C PRO A 369 10.41 9.32 -29.04
N GLY A 370 9.44 10.05 -28.47
CA GLY A 370 8.19 10.41 -29.14
C GLY A 370 7.05 9.40 -28.95
N ARG A 371 7.33 8.22 -28.40
CA ARG A 371 6.27 7.26 -28.00
C ARG A 371 5.60 7.70 -26.69
N PRO A 372 4.30 7.35 -26.48
CA PRO A 372 3.52 7.85 -25.34
C PRO A 372 4.07 7.52 -23.95
N LEU A 373 4.79 6.40 -23.80
CA LEU A 373 5.35 5.95 -22.53
C LEU A 373 6.88 5.98 -22.51
N TRP A 374 7.52 6.71 -23.44
CA TRP A 374 8.98 6.82 -23.50
C TRP A 374 9.59 7.31 -22.18
N GLN A 375 8.90 8.23 -21.49
CA GLN A 375 9.31 8.79 -20.19
C GLN A 375 9.67 7.72 -19.16
N ILE A 376 8.89 6.64 -19.09
CA ILE A 376 9.11 5.57 -18.10
C ILE A 376 9.99 4.44 -18.62
N GLY A 377 10.20 4.35 -19.94
CA GLY A 377 11.06 3.35 -20.59
C GLY A 377 12.50 3.78 -20.85
N LYS A 378 12.77 5.08 -20.88
CA LYS A 378 14.13 5.62 -21.06
C LYS A 378 14.97 5.47 -19.81
N LEU A 379 16.29 5.52 -19.96
CA LEU A 379 17.22 5.56 -18.82
C LEU A 379 16.98 6.81 -17.97
N ALA A 380 16.83 6.61 -16.67
CA ALA A 380 16.76 7.67 -15.67
C ALA A 380 18.18 8.02 -15.18
N CYS A 381 18.29 8.89 -14.17
CA CYS A 381 19.58 9.42 -13.70
C CYS A 381 20.49 8.36 -13.08
N ASP A 382 19.92 7.24 -12.61
CA ASP A 382 20.64 6.09 -12.06
C ASP A 382 20.95 5.02 -13.13
N GLY A 383 20.78 5.34 -14.42
CA GLY A 383 21.05 4.41 -15.51
C GLY A 383 20.02 3.30 -15.67
N ARG A 384 18.89 3.35 -14.96
CA ARG A 384 17.78 2.38 -15.06
C ARG A 384 16.49 3.06 -15.48
N PRO A 385 15.60 2.38 -16.23
CA PRO A 385 14.29 2.94 -16.53
C PRO A 385 13.42 3.04 -15.28
N TYR A 386 12.37 3.87 -15.32
CA TYR A 386 11.41 3.95 -14.22
C TYR A 386 10.55 2.69 -14.11
N VAL A 387 10.29 2.03 -15.24
CA VAL A 387 9.54 0.78 -15.30
C VAL A 387 10.34 -0.26 -16.07
N GLU A 388 10.69 -1.35 -15.39
CA GLU A 388 11.29 -2.54 -15.97
C GLU A 388 10.20 -3.60 -16.13
N LEU A 389 9.67 -3.78 -17.35
CA LEU A 389 8.52 -4.66 -17.59
C LEU A 389 8.77 -6.12 -17.20
N ASP A 390 10.02 -6.59 -17.25
CA ASP A 390 10.39 -7.95 -16.87
C ASP A 390 10.50 -8.14 -15.35
N LYS A 391 10.63 -7.04 -14.60
CA LYS A 391 10.65 -7.02 -13.12
C LYS A 391 9.33 -6.55 -12.50
N ALA A 392 8.38 -6.12 -13.31
CA ALA A 392 7.07 -5.67 -12.85
C ALA A 392 6.22 -6.84 -12.32
N THR A 393 5.26 -6.52 -11.45
CA THR A 393 4.30 -7.47 -10.89
C THR A 393 3.04 -7.54 -11.77
N TYR A 394 2.70 -8.73 -12.25
CA TYR A 394 1.55 -9.01 -13.10
C TYR A 394 0.42 -9.60 -12.25
N ILE A 395 -0.61 -8.81 -12.00
CA ILE A 395 -1.57 -9.10 -10.94
C ILE A 395 -2.75 -9.90 -11.48
N LEU A 396 -3.00 -11.06 -10.88
CA LEU A 396 -4.15 -11.92 -11.09
C LEU A 396 -5.13 -11.69 -9.94
N GLY A 397 -6.07 -10.77 -10.14
CA GLY A 397 -7.07 -10.44 -9.13
C GLY A 397 -8.13 -11.54 -8.99
N LEU A 398 -8.75 -11.65 -7.83
CA LEU A 398 -9.89 -12.55 -7.62
C LEU A 398 -11.07 -11.81 -6.98
N ILE A 399 -12.28 -12.35 -7.16
CA ILE A 399 -13.51 -11.84 -6.56
C ILE A 399 -14.56 -12.94 -6.41
N GLY A 400 -15.38 -12.85 -5.36
CA GLY A 400 -16.57 -13.66 -5.17
C GLY A 400 -16.29 -15.10 -4.75
N VAL A 401 -15.21 -15.35 -3.99
CA VAL A 401 -14.94 -16.70 -3.47
C VAL A 401 -16.09 -17.16 -2.56
N ASN A 402 -16.60 -16.27 -1.69
CA ASN A 402 -17.77 -16.58 -0.86
C ASN A 402 -18.99 -16.97 -1.70
N ASP A 403 -19.29 -16.23 -2.76
CA ASP A 403 -20.50 -16.44 -3.55
C ASP A 403 -20.39 -17.71 -4.41
N ALA A 404 -19.19 -18.04 -4.90
CA ALA A 404 -18.92 -19.30 -5.59
C ALA A 404 -19.08 -20.52 -4.66
N VAL A 405 -18.57 -20.43 -3.43
CA VAL A 405 -18.76 -21.47 -2.41
C VAL A 405 -20.24 -21.59 -2.06
N LYS A 406 -20.96 -20.48 -1.88
CA LYS A 406 -22.41 -20.49 -1.63
C LYS A 406 -23.19 -21.19 -2.74
N PHE A 407 -22.82 -20.94 -4.01
CA PHE A 407 -23.45 -21.60 -5.15
C PHE A 407 -23.22 -23.11 -5.19
N LEU A 408 -21.99 -23.58 -4.94
CA LEU A 408 -21.66 -25.01 -5.02
C LEU A 408 -22.05 -25.82 -3.78
N TYR A 409 -21.90 -25.23 -2.60
CA TYR A 409 -22.03 -25.92 -1.32
C TYR A 409 -23.32 -25.55 -0.57
N GLY A 410 -24.01 -24.48 -0.97
CA GLY A 410 -25.26 -24.02 -0.34
C GLY A 410 -25.05 -23.23 0.95
N LYS A 411 -23.81 -23.08 1.42
CA LYS A 411 -23.43 -22.27 2.59
C LYS A 411 -22.32 -21.28 2.28
N GLU A 412 -22.35 -20.14 2.95
CA GLU A 412 -21.33 -19.11 2.91
C GLU A 412 -20.14 -19.52 3.77
N ILE A 413 -18.97 -18.94 3.49
CA ILE A 413 -17.71 -19.37 4.11
C ILE A 413 -17.67 -19.12 5.63
N HIS A 414 -18.55 -18.27 6.16
CA HIS A 414 -18.65 -18.03 7.60
C HIS A 414 -19.63 -19.01 8.30
N GLU A 415 -20.49 -19.70 7.56
CA GLU A 415 -21.57 -20.55 8.09
C GLU A 415 -21.11 -21.97 8.42
N ASP A 416 -20.00 -22.44 7.84
CA ASP A 416 -19.57 -23.84 7.91
C ASP A 416 -18.06 -24.01 7.69
N SER A 417 -17.43 -24.89 8.46
CA SER A 417 -15.99 -25.12 8.37
C SER A 417 -15.55 -25.75 7.04
N GLN A 418 -16.37 -26.61 6.42
CA GLN A 418 -16.06 -27.19 5.11
C GLN A 418 -16.23 -26.17 3.99
N ALA A 419 -17.20 -25.25 4.11
CA ALA A 419 -17.32 -24.10 3.21
C ALA A 419 -16.06 -23.22 3.27
N PHE A 420 -15.58 -22.95 4.49
CA PHE A 420 -14.35 -22.19 4.71
C PHE A 420 -13.11 -22.91 4.13
N GLU A 421 -12.98 -24.21 4.37
CA GLU A 421 -11.90 -25.03 3.80
C GLU A 421 -11.93 -25.03 2.28
N MET A 422 -13.12 -25.11 1.67
CA MET A 422 -13.28 -25.01 0.21
C MET A 422 -12.74 -23.67 -0.32
N ALA A 423 -13.04 -22.56 0.37
CA ALA A 423 -12.52 -21.24 0.00
C ALA A 423 -10.99 -21.17 0.06
N LEU A 424 -10.38 -21.73 1.11
CA LEU A 424 -8.93 -21.84 1.23
C LEU A 424 -8.33 -22.67 0.10
N ARG A 425 -8.94 -23.82 -0.24
CA ARG A 425 -8.49 -24.68 -1.35
C ARG A 425 -8.57 -23.98 -2.70
N ILE A 426 -9.63 -23.22 -2.96
CA ILE A 426 -9.76 -22.39 -4.17
C ILE A 426 -8.61 -21.38 -4.26
N THR A 427 -8.36 -20.67 -3.16
CA THR A 427 -7.35 -19.60 -3.12
C THR A 427 -5.93 -20.16 -3.24
N ALA A 428 -5.63 -21.27 -2.53
CA ALA A 428 -4.36 -21.97 -2.61
C ALA A 428 -4.09 -22.53 -4.02
N HIS A 429 -5.10 -23.09 -4.69
CA HIS A 429 -4.98 -23.55 -6.07
C HIS A 429 -4.59 -22.41 -7.01
N MET A 430 -5.28 -21.27 -6.93
CA MET A 430 -4.96 -20.09 -7.72
C MET A 430 -3.53 -19.59 -7.45
N TYR A 431 -3.08 -19.61 -6.20
CA TYR A 431 -1.73 -19.20 -5.82
C TYR A 431 -0.67 -20.08 -6.49
N LEU A 432 -0.82 -21.41 -6.37
CA LEU A 432 0.09 -22.37 -6.99
C LEU A 432 0.10 -22.21 -8.52
N GLN A 433 -1.06 -21.92 -9.11
CA GLN A 433 -1.16 -21.69 -10.55
C GLN A 433 -0.47 -20.38 -10.98
N ALA A 434 -0.55 -19.32 -10.19
CA ALA A 434 0.18 -18.07 -10.44
C ALA A 434 1.71 -18.28 -10.38
N LYS A 435 2.20 -19.08 -9.43
CA LYS A 435 3.64 -19.45 -9.37
C LYS A 435 4.08 -20.24 -10.60
N LYS A 436 3.30 -21.23 -11.03
CA LYS A 436 3.58 -21.98 -12.28
C LYS A 436 3.66 -21.06 -13.49
N TYR A 437 2.76 -20.08 -13.62
CA TYR A 437 2.86 -19.08 -14.69
C TYR A 437 4.08 -18.19 -14.53
N SER A 438 4.48 -17.87 -13.31
CA SER A 438 5.70 -17.09 -13.08
C SER A 438 6.93 -17.80 -13.63
N ASP A 439 7.07 -19.09 -13.30
CA ASP A 439 8.17 -19.93 -13.78
C ASP A 439 8.10 -20.10 -15.31
N GLN A 440 6.90 -20.36 -15.84
CA GLN A 440 6.69 -20.62 -17.27
C GLN A 440 7.06 -19.42 -18.15
N TYR A 441 6.77 -18.20 -17.71
CA TYR A 441 6.95 -16.99 -18.52
C TYR A 441 8.14 -16.12 -18.09
N GLY A 442 8.81 -16.45 -16.98
CA GLY A 442 9.87 -15.61 -16.42
C GLY A 442 9.37 -14.22 -15.99
N LEU A 443 8.12 -14.12 -15.53
CA LEU A 443 7.48 -12.88 -15.08
C LEU A 443 6.90 -13.07 -13.69
N LYS A 444 6.82 -12.03 -12.87
CA LYS A 444 6.24 -12.15 -11.51
C LYS A 444 4.71 -12.08 -11.56
N PHE A 445 4.02 -13.22 -11.61
CA PHE A 445 2.56 -13.29 -11.44
C PHE A 445 2.18 -13.51 -9.98
N THR A 446 1.25 -12.72 -9.48
CA THR A 446 0.82 -12.77 -8.07
C THR A 446 -0.68 -12.61 -7.92
N LEU A 447 -1.21 -13.12 -6.81
CA LEU A 447 -2.61 -12.91 -6.45
C LEU A 447 -2.80 -11.59 -5.69
N GLU A 448 -3.91 -10.93 -5.96
CA GLU A 448 -4.39 -9.76 -5.22
C GLU A 448 -5.89 -9.90 -4.92
N GLU A 449 -6.29 -9.47 -3.73
CA GLU A 449 -7.68 -9.19 -3.46
C GLU A 449 -8.11 -7.96 -4.27
N SER A 450 -8.87 -8.13 -5.35
CA SER A 450 -9.31 -6.99 -6.15
C SER A 450 -10.07 -5.97 -5.27
N PRO A 451 -9.73 -4.66 -5.31
CA PRO A 451 -10.51 -3.65 -4.60
C PRO A 451 -11.97 -3.61 -5.07
N ALA A 452 -12.20 -3.87 -6.36
CA ALA A 452 -13.51 -4.17 -6.97
C ALA A 452 -14.68 -3.22 -6.61
N GLU A 453 -14.40 -1.92 -6.53
CA GLU A 453 -15.40 -0.85 -6.35
C GLU A 453 -16.55 -0.95 -7.35
N SER A 454 -16.19 -1.04 -8.62
CA SER A 454 -17.10 -1.17 -9.75
C SER A 454 -17.20 -2.62 -10.24
N ALA A 455 -16.12 -3.41 -10.10
CA ALA A 455 -16.06 -4.78 -10.59
C ALA A 455 -17.09 -5.70 -9.90
N ALA A 456 -17.30 -5.55 -8.58
CA ALA A 456 -18.28 -6.34 -7.83
C ALA A 456 -19.70 -6.24 -8.42
N ARG A 457 -20.15 -5.02 -8.71
CA ARG A 457 -21.43 -4.76 -9.37
C ARG A 457 -21.44 -5.26 -10.81
N ARG A 458 -20.40 -4.90 -11.58
CA ARG A 458 -20.33 -5.20 -13.00
C ARG A 458 -20.44 -6.70 -13.24
N LEU A 459 -19.64 -7.50 -12.54
CA LEU A 459 -19.57 -8.95 -12.72
C LEU A 459 -20.90 -9.62 -12.36
N ALA A 460 -21.49 -9.27 -11.21
CA ALA A 460 -22.80 -9.78 -10.83
C ALA A 460 -23.90 -9.43 -11.84
N LYS A 461 -23.94 -8.18 -12.32
CA LYS A 461 -24.91 -7.76 -13.34
C LYS A 461 -24.69 -8.45 -14.69
N THR A 462 -23.45 -8.65 -15.09
CA THR A 462 -23.13 -9.40 -16.31
C THR A 462 -23.60 -10.86 -16.18
N ASP A 463 -23.41 -11.48 -15.02
CA ASP A 463 -23.86 -12.85 -14.78
C ASP A 463 -25.39 -12.97 -14.70
N LEU A 464 -26.11 -11.95 -14.25
CA LEU A 464 -27.58 -11.90 -14.35
C LEU A 464 -28.09 -11.91 -15.80
N VAL A 465 -27.24 -11.55 -16.78
CA VAL A 465 -27.55 -11.62 -18.22
C VAL A 465 -27.20 -13.00 -18.78
N TYR A 466 -25.97 -13.47 -18.59
CA TYR A 466 -25.47 -14.68 -19.26
C TYR A 466 -25.67 -15.98 -18.45
N PHE A 467 -25.74 -15.86 -17.13
CA PHE A 467 -25.85 -16.94 -16.15
C PHE A 467 -27.01 -16.74 -15.18
N ARG A 468 -28.14 -16.23 -15.69
CA ARG A 468 -29.27 -15.77 -14.87
C ARG A 468 -29.73 -16.79 -13.81
N LYS A 469 -29.96 -18.04 -14.21
CA LYS A 469 -30.48 -19.08 -13.29
C LYS A 469 -29.54 -19.35 -12.12
N GLU A 470 -28.24 -19.32 -12.37
CA GLU A 470 -27.20 -19.56 -11.39
C GLU A 470 -26.92 -18.32 -10.55
N ALA A 471 -26.79 -17.15 -11.18
CA ALA A 471 -26.52 -15.89 -10.53
C ALA A 471 -27.62 -15.53 -9.50
N LEU A 472 -28.90 -15.74 -9.84
CA LEU A 472 -30.05 -15.51 -8.94
C LEU A 472 -29.97 -16.29 -7.61
N GLN A 473 -29.13 -17.32 -7.51
CA GLN A 473 -29.01 -18.15 -6.31
C GLN A 473 -28.01 -17.60 -5.28
N CYS A 474 -27.08 -16.73 -5.67
CA CYS A 474 -25.98 -16.33 -4.79
C CYS A 474 -25.49 -14.89 -4.92
N TYR A 475 -25.96 -14.09 -5.90
CA TYR A 475 -25.62 -12.66 -5.90
C TYR A 475 -26.11 -11.99 -4.61
N LYS A 476 -25.41 -10.93 -4.17
CA LYS A 476 -25.74 -10.16 -2.97
C LYS A 476 -26.55 -8.91 -3.30
N GLY A 477 -27.37 -8.48 -2.34
CA GLY A 477 -28.20 -7.28 -2.43
C GLY A 477 -29.67 -7.60 -2.68
N ASP A 478 -30.55 -6.75 -2.16
CA ASP A 478 -31.99 -7.05 -2.06
C ASP A 478 -32.74 -6.98 -3.43
N SER A 479 -32.07 -6.59 -4.51
CA SER A 479 -32.62 -6.64 -5.88
C SER A 479 -31.54 -6.68 -6.96
N GLU A 480 -31.91 -7.06 -8.18
CA GLU A 480 -31.02 -7.07 -9.35
C GLU A 480 -30.41 -5.68 -9.65
N ASP A 481 -31.09 -4.58 -9.30
CA ASP A 481 -30.54 -3.24 -9.53
C ASP A 481 -29.37 -2.91 -8.60
N VAL A 482 -29.30 -3.53 -7.43
CA VAL A 482 -28.20 -3.36 -6.46
C VAL A 482 -27.30 -4.59 -6.35
N ALA A 483 -27.44 -5.56 -7.26
CA ALA A 483 -26.68 -6.79 -7.26
C ALA A 483 -25.15 -6.57 -7.22
N TYR A 484 -24.44 -7.38 -6.42
CA TYR A 484 -22.98 -7.42 -6.35
C TYR A 484 -22.48 -8.80 -5.92
N TYR A 485 -21.19 -9.05 -6.12
CA TYR A 485 -20.48 -10.17 -5.49
C TYR A 485 -19.67 -9.71 -4.28
N THR A 486 -19.51 -10.60 -3.31
CA THR A 486 -18.66 -10.40 -2.15
C THR A 486 -17.23 -10.13 -2.59
N ASN A 487 -16.59 -9.15 -1.96
CA ASN A 487 -15.28 -8.69 -2.39
C ASN A 487 -14.21 -9.77 -2.15
N SER A 488 -13.47 -10.17 -3.19
CA SER A 488 -12.30 -11.06 -3.07
C SER A 488 -12.59 -12.35 -2.27
N VAL A 489 -11.86 -12.55 -1.16
CA VAL A 489 -12.01 -13.64 -0.17
C VAL A 489 -12.74 -13.18 1.11
N HIS A 490 -13.31 -11.97 1.11
CA HIS A 490 -13.93 -11.40 2.29
C HIS A 490 -15.15 -12.22 2.71
N LEU A 491 -15.47 -12.14 4.00
CA LEU A 491 -16.78 -12.57 4.47
C LEU A 491 -17.85 -11.61 3.94
N ALA A 492 -19.08 -12.09 3.76
CA ALA A 492 -20.19 -11.22 3.39
C ALA A 492 -20.34 -10.03 4.37
N ALA A 493 -20.82 -8.90 3.85
CA ALA A 493 -20.98 -7.69 4.65
C ALA A 493 -21.95 -7.93 5.83
N GLU A 494 -23.06 -8.60 5.56
CA GLU A 494 -24.07 -8.96 6.55
C GLU A 494 -23.71 -10.16 7.45
N ALA A 495 -22.53 -10.79 7.29
CA ALA A 495 -22.16 -11.95 8.08
C ALA A 495 -22.23 -11.64 9.60
N PRO A 496 -22.96 -12.43 10.41
CA PRO A 496 -23.21 -12.15 11.82
C PRO A 496 -22.03 -12.56 12.73
N VAL A 497 -20.80 -12.32 12.27
CA VAL A 497 -19.56 -12.58 13.00
C VAL A 497 -19.04 -11.28 13.60
N CYS A 498 -18.41 -11.36 14.78
CA CYS A 498 -17.81 -10.18 15.40
C CYS A 498 -16.57 -9.72 14.63
N LEU A 499 -16.07 -8.52 14.95
CA LEU A 499 -14.93 -7.95 14.25
C LEU A 499 -13.65 -8.79 14.38
N VAL A 500 -13.40 -9.34 15.57
CA VAL A 500 -12.21 -10.16 15.84
C VAL A 500 -12.24 -11.42 14.98
N GLU A 501 -13.37 -12.15 14.99
CA GLU A 501 -13.55 -13.35 14.16
C GLU A 501 -13.41 -13.03 12.67
N ARG A 502 -13.93 -11.89 12.20
CA ARG A 502 -13.77 -11.44 10.81
C ARG A 502 -12.29 -11.23 10.46
N ILE A 503 -11.53 -10.59 11.33
CA ILE A 503 -10.09 -10.39 11.13
C ILE A 503 -9.35 -11.72 11.11
N GLU A 504 -9.61 -12.61 12.09
CA GLU A 504 -8.97 -13.93 12.15
C GLU A 504 -9.27 -14.77 10.91
N LYS A 505 -10.55 -14.83 10.50
CA LYS A 505 -10.97 -15.60 9.32
C LYS A 505 -10.36 -15.06 8.03
N GLN A 506 -10.37 -13.74 7.83
CA GLN A 506 -9.81 -13.16 6.60
C GLN A 506 -8.27 -13.22 6.59
N ALA A 507 -7.61 -13.08 7.75
CA ALA A 507 -6.16 -13.17 7.86
C ALA A 507 -5.60 -14.54 7.42
N MET A 508 -6.40 -15.61 7.46
CA MET A 508 -6.00 -16.94 6.96
C MET A 508 -5.76 -16.97 5.43
N PHE A 509 -6.29 -16.01 4.68
CA PHE A 509 -6.03 -15.89 3.24
C PHE A 509 -4.83 -14.97 2.93
N HIS A 510 -4.44 -14.09 3.86
CA HIS A 510 -3.47 -13.02 3.57
C HIS A 510 -2.06 -13.57 3.26
N SER A 511 -1.69 -14.75 3.77
CA SER A 511 -0.42 -15.42 3.40
C SER A 511 -0.42 -16.04 2.00
N ILE A 512 -1.60 -16.26 1.41
CA ILE A 512 -1.77 -16.83 0.07
C ILE A 512 -1.86 -15.72 -0.99
N ILE A 513 -2.26 -14.50 -0.58
CA ILE A 513 -2.46 -13.34 -1.44
C ILE A 513 -1.29 -12.35 -1.26
N GLU A 514 -0.18 -12.66 -1.94
CA GLU A 514 1.11 -11.96 -1.76
C GLU A 514 1.10 -10.49 -2.18
N SER A 515 0.29 -10.11 -3.18
CA SER A 515 0.30 -8.75 -3.73
C SER A 515 -0.78 -7.86 -3.18
N GLY A 516 -1.49 -8.26 -2.11
CA GLY A 516 -2.30 -7.30 -1.37
C GLY A 516 -3.61 -7.85 -0.84
N ALA A 517 -3.76 -7.78 0.48
CA ALA A 517 -4.96 -8.17 1.20
C ALA A 517 -5.19 -7.21 2.38
N ILE A 518 -6.45 -6.87 2.60
CA ILE A 518 -6.84 -5.90 3.62
C ILE A 518 -8.12 -6.35 4.30
N THR A 519 -8.16 -6.26 5.62
CA THR A 519 -9.39 -6.39 6.38
C THR A 519 -9.89 -5.03 6.84
N HIS A 520 -11.09 -4.68 6.41
CA HIS A 520 -11.78 -3.47 6.88
C HIS A 520 -12.59 -3.77 8.13
N ALA A 521 -12.16 -3.18 9.25
CA ALA A 521 -12.97 -3.11 10.45
C ALA A 521 -13.92 -1.92 10.36
N PHE A 522 -15.06 -2.10 9.68
CA PHE A 522 -16.15 -1.13 9.72
C PHE A 522 -16.65 -0.98 11.16
N VAL A 523 -16.78 0.26 11.64
CA VAL A 523 -17.24 0.54 13.02
C VAL A 523 -18.40 1.53 13.05
N GLY A 524 -18.90 1.98 11.89
CA GLY A 524 -20.02 2.92 11.82
C GLY A 524 -19.74 4.19 12.62
N GLU A 525 -20.66 4.54 13.53
CA GLU A 525 -20.53 5.67 14.43
C GLU A 525 -19.66 5.40 15.67
N GLU A 526 -19.36 4.14 15.97
CA GLU A 526 -18.64 3.71 17.19
C GLU A 526 -17.20 4.22 17.24
N LYS A 527 -16.80 4.76 18.39
CA LYS A 527 -15.44 5.29 18.62
C LYS A 527 -14.67 4.38 19.61
N PRO A 528 -14.10 3.24 19.15
CA PRO A 528 -13.24 2.42 19.99
C PRO A 528 -12.13 3.25 20.64
N SER A 529 -11.81 2.97 21.89
CA SER A 529 -10.73 3.69 22.57
C SER A 529 -9.38 3.40 21.88
N PRO A 530 -8.44 4.35 21.90
CA PRO A 530 -7.08 4.14 21.38
C PRO A 530 -6.43 2.89 21.99
N GLN A 531 -6.64 2.65 23.28
CA GLN A 531 -6.11 1.49 23.99
C GLN A 531 -6.70 0.16 23.50
N ALA A 532 -8.00 0.13 23.16
CA ALA A 532 -8.64 -1.04 22.58
C ALA A 532 -8.11 -1.34 21.18
N ILE A 533 -7.92 -0.29 20.35
CA ILE A 533 -7.29 -0.41 19.03
C ILE A 533 -5.86 -0.92 19.17
N ALA A 534 -5.08 -0.35 20.10
CA ALA A 534 -3.69 -0.77 20.35
C ALA A 534 -3.61 -2.26 20.75
N THR A 535 -4.51 -2.70 21.64
CA THR A 535 -4.57 -4.11 22.07
C THR A 535 -4.97 -5.02 20.91
N LEU A 536 -5.94 -4.59 20.08
CA LEU A 536 -6.40 -5.36 18.93
C LEU A 536 -5.27 -5.49 17.89
N MET A 537 -4.65 -4.39 17.46
CA MET A 537 -3.61 -4.41 16.43
C MET A 537 -2.37 -5.19 16.89
N GLU A 538 -1.99 -5.13 18.17
CA GLU A 538 -0.92 -5.98 18.71
C GLU A 538 -1.29 -7.48 18.63
N LYS A 539 -2.52 -7.84 19.03
CA LYS A 539 -2.99 -9.23 18.90
C LYS A 539 -3.02 -9.67 17.44
N VAL A 540 -3.45 -8.81 16.52
CA VAL A 540 -3.45 -9.10 15.08
C VAL A 540 -2.03 -9.37 14.57
N MET A 541 -1.06 -8.52 14.93
CA MET A 541 0.35 -8.70 14.58
C MET A 541 0.87 -10.06 15.08
N ARG A 542 0.64 -10.38 16.35
CA ARG A 542 1.25 -11.54 17.04
C ARG A 542 0.52 -12.87 16.78
N ARG A 543 -0.78 -12.86 16.51
CA ARG A 543 -1.62 -14.07 16.46
C ARG A 543 -2.18 -14.40 15.08
N THR A 544 -2.00 -13.53 14.11
CA THR A 544 -2.53 -13.74 12.75
C THR A 544 -1.45 -13.48 11.70
N GLN A 545 -1.73 -13.85 10.46
CA GLN A 545 -0.93 -13.50 9.28
C GLN A 545 -1.51 -12.32 8.51
N SER A 546 -2.29 -11.45 9.18
CA SER A 546 -2.88 -10.31 8.50
C SER A 546 -1.79 -9.37 7.97
N ALA A 547 -1.85 -9.05 6.67
CA ALA A 547 -1.04 -8.01 6.04
C ALA A 547 -1.46 -6.58 6.46
N GLN A 548 -2.77 -6.28 6.45
CA GLN A 548 -3.27 -4.92 6.66
C GLN A 548 -4.65 -4.92 7.33
N VAL A 549 -4.86 -4.00 8.27
CA VAL A 549 -6.15 -3.74 8.93
C VAL A 549 -6.45 -2.25 9.03
N THR A 550 -7.70 -1.85 8.80
CA THR A 550 -8.18 -0.46 8.97
C THR A 550 -9.37 -0.38 9.90
N ILE A 551 -9.37 0.54 10.87
CA ILE A 551 -10.60 0.95 11.56
C ILE A 551 -11.34 1.97 10.68
N SER A 552 -12.60 1.69 10.38
CA SER A 552 -13.33 2.31 9.27
C SER A 552 -14.63 2.94 9.78
N PRO A 553 -14.56 4.16 10.34
CA PRO A 553 -15.74 4.89 10.80
C PRO A 553 -16.52 5.52 9.65
N GLU A 554 -17.71 5.99 9.97
CA GLU A 554 -18.60 6.73 9.09
C GLU A 554 -18.74 8.17 9.56
N PHE A 555 -18.84 9.11 8.62
CA PHE A 555 -19.02 10.54 8.89
C PHE A 555 -20.14 11.14 8.06
N THR A 556 -20.77 12.16 8.62
CA THR A 556 -21.67 13.07 7.92
C THR A 556 -21.07 14.46 7.94
N TYR A 557 -20.96 15.08 6.76
CA TYR A 557 -20.47 16.43 6.56
C TYR A 557 -21.58 17.35 6.06
N CYS A 558 -21.76 18.51 6.70
CA CYS A 558 -22.74 19.51 6.30
C CYS A 558 -22.14 20.52 5.30
N ASN A 559 -22.72 20.59 4.10
CA ASN A 559 -22.31 21.56 3.09
C ASN A 559 -22.70 23.01 3.43
N SER A 560 -23.72 23.21 4.27
CA SER A 560 -24.20 24.56 4.61
C SER A 560 -23.35 25.24 5.70
N CYS A 561 -22.94 24.51 6.75
CA CYS A 561 -22.18 25.10 7.88
C CYS A 561 -20.79 24.48 8.11
N GLY A 562 -20.39 23.49 7.33
CA GLY A 562 -19.08 22.83 7.45
C GLY A 562 -18.94 21.90 8.66
N HIS A 563 -20.01 21.65 9.42
CA HIS A 563 -19.94 20.76 10.58
C HIS A 563 -19.77 19.30 10.15
N GLN A 564 -18.88 18.58 10.83
CA GLN A 564 -18.69 17.14 10.70
C GLN A 564 -19.23 16.43 11.94
N ALA A 565 -20.02 15.39 11.72
CA ALA A 565 -20.51 14.48 12.74
C ALA A 565 -20.08 13.04 12.42
N ARG A 566 -19.92 12.22 13.45
CA ARG A 566 -19.70 10.77 13.31
C ARG A 566 -21.04 10.07 13.06
N GLY A 567 -21.01 8.97 12.30
CA GLY A 567 -22.20 8.27 11.83
C GLY A 567 -22.84 8.90 10.59
N LEU A 568 -23.74 8.14 9.95
CA LEU A 568 -24.52 8.58 8.80
C LEU A 568 -25.86 9.17 9.26
N GLN A 569 -26.04 10.47 9.04
CA GLN A 569 -27.17 11.25 9.51
C GLN A 569 -27.89 11.87 8.31
N GLU A 570 -29.23 11.96 8.36
CA GLU A 570 -30.02 12.58 7.29
C GLU A 570 -30.01 14.11 7.31
N LYS A 571 -29.63 14.71 8.45
CA LYS A 571 -29.55 16.17 8.64
C LYS A 571 -28.38 16.54 9.54
N CYS A 572 -27.90 17.76 9.38
CA CYS A 572 -26.85 18.32 10.22
C CYS A 572 -27.35 18.53 11.65
N GLN A 573 -26.67 17.92 12.62
CA GLN A 573 -27.02 18.05 14.04
C GLN A 573 -26.69 19.44 14.62
N HIS A 574 -25.93 20.27 13.90
CA HIS A 574 -25.57 21.63 14.32
C HIS A 574 -26.53 22.70 13.77
N CYS A 575 -26.78 22.73 12.46
CA CYS A 575 -27.61 23.78 11.83
C CYS A 575 -28.99 23.30 11.32
N GLY A 576 -29.29 22.00 11.41
CA GLY A 576 -30.55 21.42 10.95
C GLY A 576 -30.68 21.26 9.42
N SER A 577 -29.68 21.67 8.63
CA SER A 577 -29.70 21.53 7.17
C SER A 577 -29.74 20.08 6.70
N PHE A 578 -30.48 19.81 5.63
CA PHE A 578 -30.49 18.53 4.91
C PHE A 578 -29.40 18.42 3.84
N GLU A 579 -28.61 19.48 3.61
CA GLU A 579 -27.49 19.47 2.67
C GLU A 579 -26.28 18.78 3.31
N VAL A 580 -26.40 17.47 3.50
CA VAL A 580 -25.37 16.64 4.09
C VAL A 580 -24.82 15.60 3.12
N VAL A 581 -23.54 15.29 3.29
CA VAL A 581 -22.78 14.31 2.52
C VAL A 581 -22.29 13.24 3.48
N GLY A 582 -22.42 11.98 3.10
CA GLY A 582 -21.92 10.86 3.91
C GLY A 582 -20.56 10.44 3.39
N GLU A 583 -19.63 10.10 4.28
CA GLU A 583 -18.26 9.74 3.92
C GLU A 583 -17.80 8.54 4.76
N THR A 584 -17.28 7.52 4.08
CA THR A 584 -16.66 6.35 4.72
C THR A 584 -15.79 5.62 3.72
N ARG A 585 -15.18 4.50 4.12
CA ARG A 585 -14.34 3.69 3.25
C ARG A 585 -15.17 2.85 2.29
N VAL A 586 -14.92 3.01 0.98
CA VAL A 586 -15.58 2.19 -0.04
C VAL A 586 -14.97 0.78 -0.08
N VAL A 587 -13.72 0.64 -0.49
CA VAL A 587 -12.99 -0.66 -0.54
C VAL A 587 -11.51 -0.54 -0.14
N GLY A 588 -11.10 0.63 0.34
CA GLY A 588 -9.68 0.94 0.51
C GLY A 588 -9.34 2.39 0.77
N TYR A 589 -10.24 3.35 0.55
CA TYR A 589 -10.03 4.76 0.88
C TYR A 589 -11.35 5.44 1.21
N PHE A 590 -11.29 6.58 1.91
CA PHE A 590 -12.46 7.39 2.23
C PHE A 590 -13.03 8.03 0.98
N SER A 591 -14.34 7.98 0.82
CA SER A 591 -15.02 8.57 -0.32
C SER A 591 -16.44 8.96 0.04
N LYS A 592 -16.93 10.01 -0.62
CA LYS A 592 -18.32 10.46 -0.51
C LYS A 592 -19.28 9.39 -1.04
N ILE A 593 -20.17 8.92 -0.18
CA ILE A 593 -21.15 7.85 -0.46
C ILE A 593 -22.07 8.22 -1.64
N GLN A 594 -22.34 9.51 -1.82
CA GLN A 594 -23.15 10.04 -2.92
C GLN A 594 -22.56 9.72 -4.30
N ASN A 595 -21.24 9.55 -4.39
CA ASN A 595 -20.53 9.24 -5.63
C ASN A 595 -20.46 7.73 -5.91
N TRP A 596 -20.93 6.88 -4.98
CA TRP A 596 -20.83 5.44 -5.12
C TRP A 596 -21.88 4.90 -6.09
N ASN A 597 -21.56 3.77 -6.73
CA ASN A 597 -22.56 3.05 -7.51
C ASN A 597 -23.65 2.47 -6.60
N LYS A 598 -24.81 2.19 -7.20
CA LYS A 598 -25.99 1.72 -6.46
C LYS A 598 -25.74 0.47 -5.61
N SER A 599 -24.91 -0.48 -6.08
CA SER A 599 -24.65 -1.71 -5.29
C SER A 599 -23.85 -1.42 -4.03
N LYS A 600 -22.81 -0.56 -4.12
CA LYS A 600 -22.03 -0.16 -2.95
C LYS A 600 -22.86 0.64 -1.95
N ARG A 601 -23.66 1.60 -2.45
CA ARG A 601 -24.45 2.51 -1.61
C ARG A 601 -25.69 1.85 -0.99
N TYR A 602 -26.49 1.14 -1.79
CA TYR A 602 -27.80 0.63 -1.39
C TYR A 602 -27.83 -0.88 -1.18
N GLY A 603 -26.75 -1.60 -1.49
CA GLY A 603 -26.58 -3.02 -1.21
C GLY A 603 -25.57 -3.25 -0.08
N GLU A 604 -24.29 -3.11 -0.40
CA GLU A 604 -23.20 -3.46 0.53
C GLU A 604 -23.20 -2.62 1.80
N LEU A 605 -23.25 -1.29 1.70
CA LEU A 605 -23.20 -0.41 2.87
C LEU A 605 -24.32 -0.69 3.87
N VAL A 606 -25.55 -0.87 3.39
CA VAL A 606 -26.71 -1.19 4.23
C VAL A 606 -26.52 -2.56 4.91
N ASN A 607 -25.93 -3.52 4.20
CA ASN A 607 -25.63 -4.84 4.77
C ASN A 607 -24.51 -4.81 5.81
N ARG A 608 -23.52 -3.91 5.68
CA ARG A 608 -22.53 -3.68 6.75
C ARG A 608 -23.21 -3.28 8.07
N GLN A 609 -24.34 -2.58 8.04
CA GLN A 609 -25.05 -2.20 9.27
C GLN A 609 -25.83 -3.37 9.89
N ARG A 610 -26.03 -4.47 9.16
CA ARG A 610 -26.69 -5.70 9.65
C ARG A 610 -25.72 -6.68 10.31
N GLY A 611 -24.42 -6.57 10.07
CA GLY A 611 -23.40 -7.44 10.67
C GLY A 611 -22.99 -7.01 12.09
N ARG A 612 -22.20 -7.85 12.78
CA ARG A 612 -21.67 -7.53 14.12
C ARG A 612 -20.29 -6.87 14.02
N TYR A 613 -20.28 -5.55 14.07
CA TYR A 613 -19.07 -4.75 13.86
C TYR A 613 -18.47 -4.16 15.14
N ALA A 614 -19.02 -4.53 16.30
CA ALA A 614 -18.47 -4.20 17.60
C ALA A 614 -17.16 -4.96 17.89
N VAL A 615 -16.26 -4.30 18.62
CA VAL A 615 -15.05 -4.92 19.17
C VAL A 615 -15.45 -5.56 20.52
N GLU A 616 -15.94 -6.80 20.50
CA GLU A 616 -16.13 -7.53 21.76
C GLU A 616 -14.75 -7.90 22.31
N THR A 617 -14.38 -7.32 23.46
CA THR A 617 -13.17 -7.71 24.18
C THR A 617 -13.34 -9.16 24.61
N ALA A 618 -12.48 -10.05 24.11
CA ALA A 618 -12.38 -11.41 24.63
C ALA A 618 -12.29 -11.37 26.16
N GLU A 619 -13.24 -12.03 26.83
CA GLU A 619 -13.18 -12.23 28.28
C GLU A 619 -11.81 -12.82 28.65
N ALA A 620 -11.29 -12.40 29.81
CA ALA A 620 -10.03 -12.93 30.34
C ALA A 620 -10.09 -14.47 30.33
N PRO A 621 -9.01 -15.17 29.93
CA PRO A 621 -9.00 -16.61 29.96
C PRO A 621 -9.38 -17.07 31.37
N ALA A 622 -10.38 -17.93 31.46
CA ALA A 622 -10.84 -18.50 32.72
C ALA A 622 -9.60 -18.96 33.52
N GLN A 623 -9.49 -18.47 34.75
CA GLN A 623 -8.47 -18.96 35.67
C GLN A 623 -8.63 -20.47 35.73
N LEU A 624 -7.57 -21.19 35.35
CA LEU A 624 -7.46 -22.61 35.63
C LEU A 624 -7.65 -22.77 37.14
N GLU A 625 -8.81 -23.26 37.54
CA GLU A 625 -9.03 -23.75 38.90
C GLU A 625 -7.94 -24.78 39.15
N THR A 626 -6.98 -24.39 40.00
CA THR A 626 -6.04 -25.33 40.56
C THR A 626 -6.86 -26.27 41.42
N ALA A 627 -7.04 -27.50 40.93
CA ALA A 627 -7.50 -28.61 41.74
C ALA A 627 -6.46 -28.82 42.86
N ALA A 628 -6.66 -28.11 43.98
CA ALA A 628 -6.06 -28.47 45.24
C ALA A 628 -6.71 -29.78 45.68
N GLY A 629 -5.95 -30.86 45.52
CA GLY A 629 -6.25 -32.16 46.09
C GLY A 629 -6.42 -32.05 47.61
N GLY A 630 -7.28 -32.92 48.12
CA GLY A 630 -7.55 -33.04 49.55
C GLY A 630 -6.33 -33.45 50.37
N GLU A 631 -6.31 -32.98 51.61
CA GLU A 631 -6.52 -33.80 52.81
C GLU A 631 -7.48 -33.06 53.76
#